data_AF-A0A6P7GYQ1-F1
#
_entry.id   AF-A0A6P7GYQ1-F1
#
_cell.length_a   1.000
_cell.length_b   1.000
_cell.length_c   1.000
_cell.angle_alpha   90.00
_cell.angle_beta   90.00
_cell.angle_gamma   90.00
#
_symmetry.space_group_name_H-M   'P 1'
#
loop_
_entity.id
_entity.type
_entity.pdbx_description
1 polymer ?
#
loop_
_entity_poly.entity_id
_entity_poly.type
_entity_poly.pdbx_seq_one_letter_code
_entity_poly.pdbx_strand_id
1 'polypeptide(L)'
;MAGGSSSEPPDKYKFCAEFTSTNGIKCLGNTCDVVRVKCFDAIWKVVFIDKNSFYFRNCSVNKGHCSAPMCDKLTCEKVVLEKKIECLSREREVLNKYVSELEYTNKLLKSKTPVSDDFQVQPSNSTSSFLPINDRPAKSYSGALKINKTGCDSVLLVRSTNQNITNVQVDSDIKSKINLSSTKATVDSTKLVKNGVLINCSNATSLEKLKECLTKQLGNTYSVTEPKKLNPRLIIRGVNAASLEKTSFLQYLITVNEDDIKIVTKVKFKERFNVVLEVSPALYKAVIERGFLYIGWLKCYISEHVNIVKWFQCCKAGQSCWRFHQLYTKR
;
A
#
# COMPACT_ATOMS: atom_id res chain seq x y z
N MET A 1 -65.76 -21.87 29.94
CA MET A 1 -65.80 -21.22 28.62
C MET A 1 -64.41 -20.69 28.31
N ALA A 2 -63.97 -20.94 27.07
CA ALA A 2 -62.70 -20.68 26.39
C ALA A 2 -61.67 -19.70 26.99
N GLY A 3 -60.39 -20.04 26.84
CA GLY A 3 -59.28 -19.09 26.95
C GLY A 3 -57.91 -19.78 26.90
N GLY A 4 -57.31 -19.87 25.72
CA GLY A 4 -56.16 -20.73 25.43
C GLY A 4 -54.83 -20.30 26.08
N SER A 5 -54.04 -21.30 26.45
CA SER A 5 -52.64 -21.19 26.86
C SER A 5 -51.74 -21.08 25.64
N SER A 6 -51.24 -19.89 25.37
CA SER A 6 -50.07 -19.70 24.49
C SER A 6 -48.82 -19.92 25.34
N SER A 7 -48.01 -20.90 24.96
CA SER A 7 -46.68 -21.11 25.54
C SER A 7 -45.67 -20.35 24.67
N GLU A 8 -45.09 -19.29 25.22
CA GLU A 8 -43.93 -18.62 24.62
C GLU A 8 -42.70 -19.54 24.70
N PRO A 9 -41.88 -19.64 23.64
CA PRO A 9 -40.59 -20.32 23.74
C PRO A 9 -39.57 -19.44 24.50
N PRO A 10 -38.65 -20.05 25.25
CA PRO A 10 -37.72 -19.33 26.10
C PRO A 10 -36.69 -18.54 25.28
N ASP A 11 -36.59 -17.25 25.61
CA ASP A 11 -35.55 -16.30 25.18
C ASP A 11 -34.14 -16.83 25.46
N LYS A 12 -33.51 -17.49 24.49
CA LYS A 12 -32.04 -17.63 24.45
C LYS A 12 -31.54 -17.42 23.03
N TYR A 13 -30.67 -16.42 22.90
CA TYR A 13 -29.89 -15.98 21.72
C TYR A 13 -30.55 -14.97 20.77
N LYS A 14 -30.63 -13.72 21.21
CA LYS A 14 -30.79 -12.54 20.33
C LYS A 14 -29.47 -12.26 19.59
N PHE A 15 -29.35 -12.71 18.34
CA PHE A 15 -28.47 -12.06 17.38
C PHE A 15 -29.32 -11.50 16.22
N CYS A 16 -29.45 -10.18 16.21
CA CYS A 16 -30.08 -9.34 15.17
C CYS A 16 -31.59 -9.55 14.94
N ALA A 17 -32.40 -8.93 15.82
CA ALA A 17 -33.77 -8.56 15.48
C ALA A 17 -33.73 -7.26 14.66
N GLU A 18 -33.58 -7.36 13.34
CA GLU A 18 -34.05 -6.40 12.33
C GLU A 18 -33.47 -6.77 10.94
N PHE A 19 -34.21 -6.41 9.88
CA PHE A 19 -33.99 -6.69 8.46
C PHE A 19 -34.39 -8.08 7.94
N THR A 20 -35.38 -8.10 7.05
CA THR A 20 -35.79 -9.22 6.20
C THR A 20 -34.97 -9.21 4.91
N SER A 21 -34.11 -10.21 4.70
CA SER A 21 -33.55 -10.51 3.37
C SER A 21 -33.36 -12.01 3.18
N THR A 22 -33.59 -12.49 1.97
CA THR A 22 -33.89 -13.88 1.58
C THR A 22 -32.70 -14.84 1.46
N ASN A 23 -31.46 -14.42 1.76
CA ASN A 23 -30.26 -15.24 1.55
C ASN A 23 -29.64 -15.75 2.86
N GLY A 24 -30.26 -16.77 3.46
CA GLY A 24 -29.71 -17.48 4.61
C GLY A 24 -29.18 -18.87 4.23
N ILE A 25 -28.04 -19.29 4.78
CA ILE A 25 -27.48 -20.62 4.54
C ILE A 25 -27.91 -21.56 5.67
N LYS A 26 -28.53 -22.70 5.32
CA LYS A 26 -29.05 -23.67 6.28
C LYS A 26 -27.94 -24.61 6.76
N CYS A 27 -27.84 -24.78 8.08
CA CYS A 27 -27.05 -25.87 8.68
C CYS A 27 -27.78 -27.20 8.43
N LEU A 28 -27.03 -28.27 8.12
CA LEU A 28 -27.59 -29.62 7.92
C LEU A 28 -27.93 -30.35 9.23
N GLY A 29 -27.71 -29.74 10.39
CA GLY A 29 -28.12 -30.29 11.67
C GLY A 29 -29.60 -30.01 11.96
N ASN A 30 -30.37 -31.05 12.33
CA ASN A 30 -31.82 -31.00 12.54
C ASN A 30 -32.29 -30.03 13.66
N THR A 31 -31.37 -29.39 14.40
CA THR A 31 -31.67 -28.51 15.54
C THR A 31 -31.01 -27.13 15.44
N CYS A 32 -30.41 -26.75 14.31
CA CYS A 32 -29.75 -25.46 14.17
C CYS A 32 -30.38 -24.60 13.07
N ASP A 33 -30.97 -23.48 13.48
CA ASP A 33 -31.51 -22.50 12.55
C ASP A 33 -30.42 -21.68 11.85
N VAL A 34 -30.85 -21.14 10.71
CA VAL A 34 -30.10 -20.44 9.66
C VAL A 34 -29.27 -19.27 10.20
N VAL A 35 -27.96 -19.28 9.94
CA VAL A 35 -27.09 -18.13 10.26
C VAL A 35 -26.90 -17.26 9.01
N ARG A 36 -27.06 -15.94 9.16
CA ARG A 36 -26.87 -14.97 8.07
C ARG A 36 -25.39 -14.82 7.70
N VAL A 37 -25.13 -14.67 6.41
CA VAL A 37 -23.78 -14.51 5.83
C VAL A 37 -23.01 -13.31 6.41
N LYS A 38 -23.68 -12.25 6.88
CA LYS A 38 -23.03 -11.07 7.48
C LYS A 38 -22.63 -11.23 8.96
N CYS A 39 -23.19 -12.22 9.66
CA CYS A 39 -22.77 -12.59 11.02
C CYS A 39 -21.67 -13.67 11.01
N PHE A 40 -21.25 -14.08 9.82
CA PHE A 40 -20.35 -15.21 9.55
C PHE A 40 -18.86 -14.86 9.74
N ASP A 41 -18.52 -13.58 9.89
CA ASP A 41 -17.14 -13.11 10.04
C ASP A 41 -16.53 -13.38 11.43
N ALA A 42 -17.34 -13.80 12.39
CA ALA A 42 -16.85 -14.38 13.63
C ALA A 42 -16.99 -15.90 13.53
N ILE A 43 -15.91 -16.64 13.22
CA ILE A 43 -15.51 -17.93 13.84
C ILE A 43 -14.57 -18.77 12.92
N TRP A 44 -13.34 -19.01 13.40
CA TRP A 44 -12.37 -20.04 12.96
C TRP A 44 -12.81 -21.51 13.23
N LYS A 45 -14.10 -21.83 13.22
CA LYS A 45 -14.63 -23.15 13.66
C LYS A 45 -15.77 -23.66 12.79
N VAL A 46 -15.64 -23.54 11.47
CA VAL A 46 -16.53 -24.20 10.50
C VAL A 46 -15.72 -25.19 9.68
N VAL A 47 -16.25 -26.40 9.49
CA VAL A 47 -15.70 -27.39 8.56
C VAL A 47 -16.62 -27.41 7.34
N PHE A 48 -16.07 -27.05 6.19
CA PHE A 48 -16.76 -27.12 4.91
C PHE A 48 -16.69 -28.54 4.35
N ILE A 49 -17.82 -29.05 3.86
CA ILE A 49 -17.88 -30.36 3.19
C ILE A 49 -17.92 -30.17 1.67
N ASP A 50 -18.70 -29.19 1.20
CA ASP A 50 -18.72 -28.74 -0.20
C ASP A 50 -19.08 -27.25 -0.30
N LYS A 51 -19.29 -26.73 -1.53
CA LYS A 51 -19.61 -25.32 -1.79
C LYS A 51 -20.95 -24.87 -1.19
N ASN A 52 -21.86 -25.81 -0.90
CA ASN A 52 -23.23 -25.56 -0.47
C ASN A 52 -23.55 -26.17 0.90
N SER A 53 -22.61 -26.88 1.56
CA SER A 53 -22.83 -27.54 2.85
C SER A 53 -21.68 -27.33 3.86
N PHE A 54 -22.04 -27.07 5.12
CA PHE A 54 -21.09 -26.91 6.23
C PHE A 54 -21.66 -27.41 7.57
N TYR A 55 -20.75 -27.75 8.49
CA TYR A 55 -21.08 -28.03 9.90
C TYR A 55 -20.39 -27.03 10.84
N PHE A 56 -21.12 -26.57 11.86
CA PHE A 56 -20.52 -25.88 13.00
C PHE A 56 -19.75 -26.88 13.87
N ARG A 57 -18.53 -26.53 14.30
CA ARG A 57 -17.73 -27.39 15.19
C ARG A 57 -18.44 -27.70 16.52
N ASN A 58 -19.28 -26.78 17.02
CA ASN A 58 -20.07 -26.99 18.25
C ASN A 58 -21.21 -28.02 18.08
N CYS A 59 -21.73 -28.25 16.87
CA CYS A 59 -22.72 -29.30 16.63
C CYS A 59 -22.12 -30.71 16.74
N SER A 60 -20.80 -30.86 16.60
CA SER A 60 -20.12 -32.15 16.77
C SER A 60 -19.82 -32.51 18.23
N VAL A 61 -19.86 -31.55 19.16
CA VAL A 61 -19.36 -31.72 20.54
C VAL A 61 -20.47 -31.74 21.59
N ASN A 62 -21.65 -31.18 21.32
CA ASN A 62 -22.78 -31.26 22.26
C ASN A 62 -23.41 -32.66 22.24
N LYS A 63 -22.94 -33.51 23.16
CA LYS A 63 -23.60 -34.74 23.60
C LYS A 63 -24.99 -34.39 24.15
N GLY A 64 -26.03 -34.55 23.35
CA GLY A 64 -27.40 -34.39 23.83
C GLY A 64 -28.42 -34.54 22.71
N HIS A 65 -28.90 -35.77 22.52
CA HIS A 65 -30.10 -36.15 21.77
C HIS A 65 -30.23 -35.64 20.32
N CYS A 66 -29.49 -36.24 19.40
CA CYS A 66 -30.01 -36.48 18.06
C CYS A 66 -30.77 -37.81 18.09
N SER A 67 -32.10 -37.77 18.02
CA SER A 67 -33.00 -38.94 17.99
C SER A 67 -33.12 -39.57 16.59
N ALA A 68 -32.07 -39.47 15.77
CA ALA A 68 -31.98 -40.19 14.51
C ALA A 68 -31.27 -41.54 14.78
N PRO A 69 -31.95 -42.69 14.58
CA PRO A 69 -31.30 -43.99 14.69
C PRO A 69 -30.37 -44.17 13.48
N MET A 70 -29.13 -44.58 13.73
CA MET A 70 -28.07 -44.84 12.74
C MET A 70 -27.30 -43.62 12.20
N CYS A 71 -26.73 -42.82 13.10
CA CYS A 71 -25.51 -42.06 12.75
C CYS A 71 -24.35 -42.60 13.59
N ASP A 72 -23.71 -43.66 13.09
CA ASP A 72 -22.51 -44.23 13.71
C ASP A 72 -21.39 -43.19 13.71
N LYS A 73 -20.95 -42.75 14.88
CA LYS A 73 -19.86 -41.76 15.01
C LYS A 73 -18.60 -42.13 14.20
N LEU A 74 -18.34 -43.43 14.07
CA LEU A 74 -17.25 -43.99 13.27
C LEU A 74 -17.36 -43.66 11.78
N THR A 75 -18.56 -43.66 11.19
CA THR A 75 -18.71 -43.33 9.76
C THR A 75 -18.51 -41.85 9.50
N CYS A 76 -18.97 -40.97 10.38
CA CYS A 76 -18.68 -39.53 10.28
C CYS A 76 -17.18 -39.22 10.41
N GLU A 77 -16.49 -39.83 11.37
CA GLU A 77 -15.05 -39.62 11.56
C GLU A 77 -14.23 -40.11 10.36
N LYS A 78 -14.60 -41.26 9.80
CA LYS A 78 -13.99 -41.80 8.58
C LYS A 78 -14.11 -40.82 7.40
N VAL A 79 -15.30 -40.26 7.16
CA VAL A 79 -15.54 -39.29 6.07
C VAL A 79 -14.69 -38.02 6.25
N VAL A 80 -14.56 -37.52 7.48
CA VAL A 80 -13.72 -36.35 7.77
C VAL A 80 -12.23 -36.65 7.52
N LEU A 81 -11.75 -37.84 7.91
CA LEU A 81 -10.37 -38.25 7.67
C LEU A 81 -10.08 -38.45 6.17
N GLU A 82 -10.98 -39.08 5.43
CA GLU A 82 -10.87 -39.24 3.97
C GLU A 82 -10.76 -37.88 3.27
N LYS A 83 -11.60 -36.91 3.65
CA LYS A 83 -11.51 -35.54 3.12
C LYS A 83 -10.21 -34.83 3.51
N LYS A 84 -9.69 -35.07 4.71
CA LYS A 84 -8.38 -34.53 5.12
C LYS A 84 -7.25 -35.09 4.27
N ILE A 85 -7.26 -36.40 3.97
CA ILE A 85 -6.28 -37.06 3.10
C ILE A 85 -6.38 -36.51 1.66
N GLU A 86 -7.59 -36.30 1.15
CA GLU A 86 -7.82 -35.70 -0.17
C GLU A 86 -7.24 -34.28 -0.25
N CYS A 87 -7.48 -33.44 0.77
CA CYS A 87 -6.92 -32.09 0.84
C CYS A 87 -5.39 -32.07 0.90
N LEU A 88 -4.80 -32.93 1.74
CA LEU A 88 -3.34 -33.05 1.85
C LEU A 88 -2.71 -33.54 0.55
N SER A 89 -3.39 -34.43 -0.19
CA SER A 89 -2.92 -34.92 -1.48
C SER A 89 -2.87 -33.81 -2.53
N ARG A 90 -3.90 -32.94 -2.58
CA ARG A 90 -3.90 -31.76 -3.46
C ARG A 90 -2.80 -30.75 -3.09
N GLU A 91 -2.57 -30.52 -1.80
CA GLU A 91 -1.50 -29.62 -1.34
C GLU A 91 -0.12 -30.14 -1.75
N ARG A 92 0.11 -31.45 -1.60
CA ARG A 92 1.34 -32.12 -2.05
C ARG A 92 1.55 -31.95 -3.56
N GLU A 93 0.51 -32.13 -4.38
CA GLU A 93 0.60 -31.95 -5.83
C GLU A 93 0.98 -30.52 -6.23
N VAL A 94 0.39 -29.51 -5.58
CA VAL A 94 0.72 -28.10 -5.81
C VAL A 94 2.16 -27.80 -5.41
N LEU A 95 2.62 -28.29 -4.26
CA LEU A 95 4.00 -28.12 -3.81
C LEU A 95 4.99 -28.78 -4.78
N ASN A 96 4.71 -29.99 -5.25
CA ASN A 96 5.54 -30.66 -6.25
C ASN A 96 5.64 -29.85 -7.54
N LYS A 97 4.54 -29.24 -8.00
CA LYS A 97 4.56 -28.35 -9.17
C LYS A 97 5.48 -27.13 -8.96
N TYR A 98 5.42 -26.50 -7.79
CA TYR A 98 6.30 -25.38 -7.46
C TYR A 98 7.78 -25.79 -7.40
N VAL A 99 8.08 -26.96 -6.84
CA VAL A 99 9.46 -27.49 -6.81
C VAL A 99 9.98 -27.70 -8.24
N SER A 100 9.20 -28.31 -9.13
CA SER A 100 9.58 -28.49 -10.53
C SER A 100 9.81 -27.15 -11.27
N GLU A 101 8.99 -26.13 -11.01
CA GLU A 101 9.18 -24.79 -11.58
C GLU A 101 10.46 -24.11 -11.05
N LEU A 102 10.79 -24.29 -9.77
CA LEU A 102 12.02 -23.79 -9.16
C LEU A 102 13.27 -24.51 -9.70
N GLU A 103 13.19 -25.82 -9.91
CA GLU A 103 14.28 -26.59 -10.53
C GLU A 103 14.54 -26.12 -11.97
N TYR A 104 13.48 -25.88 -12.75
CA TYR A 104 13.59 -25.35 -14.11
C TYR A 104 14.25 -23.95 -14.13
N THR A 105 13.82 -23.05 -13.25
CA THR A 105 14.40 -21.70 -13.17
C THR A 105 15.86 -21.73 -12.72
N ASN A 106 16.22 -22.59 -11.75
CA ASN A 106 17.61 -22.80 -11.36
C ASN A 106 18.47 -23.34 -12.50
N LYS A 107 17.95 -24.29 -13.30
CA LYS A 107 18.66 -24.80 -14.49
C LYS A 107 18.90 -23.69 -15.52
N LEU A 108 17.92 -22.82 -15.73
CA LEU A 108 18.04 -21.67 -16.64
C LEU A 108 19.02 -20.60 -16.12
N LEU A 109 19.07 -20.38 -14.81
CA LEU A 109 20.05 -19.47 -14.20
C LEU A 109 21.47 -20.02 -14.32
N LYS A 110 21.65 -21.32 -14.04
CA LYS A 110 22.94 -22.00 -14.23
C LYS A 110 23.43 -21.93 -15.68
N SER A 111 22.54 -22.06 -16.67
CA SER A 111 22.94 -21.95 -18.09
C SER A 111 23.28 -20.52 -18.54
N LYS A 112 22.72 -19.50 -17.88
CA LYS A 112 22.98 -18.09 -18.20
C LYS A 112 24.17 -17.49 -17.46
N THR A 113 24.67 -18.16 -16.43
CA THR A 113 25.83 -17.69 -15.69
C THR A 113 27.08 -18.26 -16.39
N PRO A 114 28.00 -17.43 -16.92
CA PRO A 114 29.22 -17.95 -17.50
C PRO A 114 30.00 -18.69 -16.41
N VAL A 115 30.27 -19.97 -16.68
CA VAL A 115 31.14 -20.83 -15.86
C VAL A 115 32.51 -20.16 -15.80
N SER A 116 32.83 -19.53 -14.66
CA SER A 116 34.19 -19.12 -14.35
C SER A 116 34.86 -20.27 -13.60
N ASP A 117 35.25 -21.32 -14.34
CA ASP A 117 35.94 -22.49 -13.77
C ASP A 117 37.47 -22.31 -13.71
N ASP A 118 38.02 -21.14 -14.04
CA ASP A 118 39.48 -20.89 -14.01
C ASP A 118 39.91 -19.80 -13.01
N PHE A 119 39.42 -19.87 -11.77
CA PHE A 119 40.13 -19.22 -10.64
C PHE A 119 40.67 -20.29 -9.70
N GLN A 120 41.83 -20.86 -10.04
CA GLN A 120 42.68 -21.51 -9.06
C GLN A 120 43.16 -20.46 -8.05
N VAL A 121 42.51 -20.41 -6.89
CA VAL A 121 42.96 -19.61 -5.75
C VAL A 121 44.11 -20.36 -5.09
N GLN A 122 45.34 -19.88 -5.30
CA GLN A 122 46.47 -20.24 -4.45
C GLN A 122 46.25 -19.68 -3.03
N PRO A 123 46.52 -20.47 -1.97
CA PRO A 123 46.46 -19.96 -0.60
C PRO A 123 47.74 -19.19 -0.31
N SER A 124 47.70 -17.86 -0.48
CA SER A 124 48.73 -17.00 0.08
C SER A 124 48.12 -16.14 1.19
N ASN A 125 48.77 -16.22 2.35
CA ASN A 125 48.46 -15.51 3.58
C ASN A 125 48.50 -14.00 3.35
N SER A 126 47.37 -13.30 3.42
CA SER A 126 47.26 -11.95 4.00
C SER A 126 45.82 -11.41 3.94
N THR A 127 45.37 -10.93 5.09
CA THR A 127 44.45 -9.79 5.31
C THR A 127 43.09 -9.81 4.62
N SER A 128 42.05 -9.87 5.45
CA SER A 128 40.62 -9.79 5.12
C SER A 128 40.25 -8.64 4.17
N SER A 129 40.16 -8.92 2.87
CA SER A 129 39.42 -8.11 1.91
C SER A 129 38.07 -8.76 1.65
N PHE A 130 37.04 -8.15 2.20
CA PHE A 130 35.64 -8.43 1.89
C PHE A 130 35.40 -8.36 0.37
N LEU A 131 34.56 -9.27 -0.12
CA LEU A 131 34.13 -9.35 -1.53
C LEU A 131 33.65 -7.98 -2.03
N PRO A 132 33.96 -7.60 -3.29
CA PRO A 132 33.35 -6.43 -3.89
C PRO A 132 31.87 -6.74 -4.13
N ILE A 133 31.03 -6.30 -3.20
CA ILE A 133 29.62 -6.04 -3.47
C ILE A 133 29.63 -5.11 -4.68
N ASN A 134 28.89 -5.47 -5.73
CA ASN A 134 28.68 -4.60 -6.88
C ASN A 134 28.08 -3.27 -6.37
N ASP A 135 28.95 -2.31 -6.05
CA ASP A 135 28.67 -0.94 -5.63
C ASP A 135 28.19 -0.12 -6.83
N ARG A 136 27.19 -0.64 -7.54
CA ARG A 136 26.37 0.22 -8.37
C ARG A 136 25.36 0.84 -7.41
N PRO A 137 25.50 2.15 -7.07
CA PRO A 137 24.48 2.80 -6.27
C PRO A 137 23.15 2.60 -7.00
N ALA A 138 22.16 2.07 -6.27
CA ALA A 138 20.84 1.83 -6.82
C ALA A 138 20.36 3.14 -7.44
N LYS A 139 20.18 3.17 -8.77
CA LYS A 139 19.69 4.35 -9.47
C LYS A 139 18.34 4.72 -8.84
N SER A 140 18.28 5.85 -8.16
CA SER A 140 17.02 6.37 -7.62
C SER A 140 16.00 6.50 -8.74
N TYR A 141 14.73 6.28 -8.42
CA TYR A 141 13.62 6.41 -9.36
C TYR A 141 13.65 7.77 -10.08
N SER A 142 13.99 8.83 -9.34
CA SER A 142 14.17 10.18 -9.88
C SER A 142 15.27 10.28 -10.95
N GLY A 143 16.34 9.48 -10.84
CA GLY A 143 17.42 9.40 -11.83
C GLY A 143 16.98 8.74 -13.13
N ALA A 144 16.10 7.75 -13.06
CA ALA A 144 15.53 7.11 -14.25
C ALA A 144 14.59 8.05 -15.03
N LEU A 145 13.90 8.97 -14.35
CA LEU A 145 12.96 9.90 -14.98
C LEU A 145 13.63 11.11 -15.65
N LYS A 146 14.88 11.45 -15.30
CA LYS A 146 15.58 12.62 -15.86
C LYS A 146 16.01 12.47 -17.31
N ILE A 147 16.03 11.25 -17.84
CA ILE A 147 16.55 10.97 -19.19
C ILE A 147 15.66 11.62 -20.29
N ASN A 148 14.40 11.96 -19.99
CA ASN A 148 13.42 12.38 -20.99
C ASN A 148 12.82 13.79 -20.81
N LYS A 149 13.36 14.64 -19.92
CA LYS A 149 12.79 15.98 -19.66
C LYS A 149 13.82 17.10 -19.81
N THR A 150 13.92 17.63 -21.03
CA THR A 150 14.57 18.92 -21.32
C THR A 150 13.49 19.99 -21.39
N GLY A 151 13.25 20.68 -20.28
CA GLY A 151 12.34 21.83 -20.25
C GLY A 151 12.17 22.38 -18.84
N CYS A 152 12.41 23.68 -18.66
CA CYS A 152 12.01 24.40 -17.46
C CYS A 152 10.50 24.26 -17.29
N ASP A 153 10.07 23.51 -16.28
CA ASP A 153 8.65 23.39 -15.92
C ASP A 153 8.17 24.71 -15.30
N SER A 154 7.92 25.73 -16.14
CA SER A 154 7.26 26.98 -15.74
C SER A 154 5.76 26.75 -15.69
N VAL A 155 5.28 26.32 -14.53
CA VAL A 155 3.87 25.93 -14.32
C VAL A 155 3.15 26.93 -13.44
N LEU A 156 1.93 27.31 -13.84
CA LEU A 156 1.03 28.15 -13.07
C LEU A 156 -0.24 27.37 -12.71
N LEU A 157 -0.70 27.50 -11.47
CA LEU A 157 -1.91 26.85 -10.97
C LEU A 157 -2.95 27.92 -10.65
N VAL A 158 -4.09 27.85 -11.35
CA VAL A 158 -5.24 28.71 -11.12
C VAL A 158 -6.35 27.89 -10.48
N ARG A 159 -6.80 28.28 -9.30
CA ARG A 159 -7.91 27.63 -8.58
C ARG A 159 -9.03 28.60 -8.28
N SER A 160 -10.25 28.11 -8.36
CA SER A 160 -11.40 28.86 -7.84
C SER A 160 -11.33 28.92 -6.31
N THR A 161 -11.56 30.11 -5.75
CA THR A 161 -11.75 30.28 -4.31
C THR A 161 -13.07 29.64 -3.85
N ASN A 162 -14.07 29.61 -4.74
CA ASN A 162 -15.36 28.98 -4.51
C ASN A 162 -15.32 27.49 -4.89
N GLN A 163 -15.62 26.62 -3.93
CA GLN A 163 -15.59 25.16 -4.13
C GLN A 163 -16.70 24.62 -5.06
N ASN A 164 -17.70 25.44 -5.38
CA ASN A 164 -18.84 25.08 -6.23
C ASN A 164 -18.57 25.25 -7.74
N ILE A 165 -17.47 25.90 -8.12
CA ILE A 165 -17.13 26.13 -9.54
C ILE A 165 -16.38 24.92 -10.08
N THR A 166 -16.85 24.39 -11.21
CA THR A 166 -16.23 23.25 -11.87
C THR A 166 -14.96 23.65 -12.62
N ASN A 167 -14.02 22.74 -12.77
CA ASN A 167 -12.75 22.99 -13.47
C ASN A 167 -12.93 23.40 -14.95
N VAL A 168 -13.99 22.94 -15.62
CA VAL A 168 -14.34 23.32 -16.99
C VAL A 168 -14.75 24.79 -17.05
N GLN A 169 -15.54 25.27 -16.08
CA GLN A 169 -15.93 26.67 -15.99
C GLN A 169 -14.72 27.57 -15.73
N VAL A 170 -13.78 27.14 -14.87
CA VAL A 170 -12.54 27.88 -14.64
C VAL A 170 -11.73 28.01 -15.95
N ASP A 171 -11.64 26.95 -16.74
CA ASP A 171 -10.93 26.97 -18.03
C ASP A 171 -11.61 27.89 -19.06
N SER A 172 -12.94 27.87 -19.15
CA SER A 172 -13.69 28.77 -20.04
C SER A 172 -13.57 30.24 -19.63
N ASP A 173 -13.59 30.52 -18.33
CA ASP A 173 -13.45 31.88 -17.80
C ASP A 173 -12.06 32.45 -18.07
N ILE A 174 -11.02 31.64 -17.92
CA ILE A 174 -9.64 32.02 -18.22
C ILE A 174 -9.50 32.32 -19.72
N LYS A 175 -10.01 31.43 -20.59
CA LYS A 175 -9.90 31.58 -22.05
C LYS A 175 -10.71 32.74 -22.61
N SER A 176 -11.86 33.07 -22.00
CA SER A 176 -12.71 34.17 -22.45
C SER A 176 -12.18 35.55 -22.03
N LYS A 177 -11.53 35.64 -20.86
CA LYS A 177 -11.03 36.92 -20.32
C LYS A 177 -9.61 37.25 -20.75
N ILE A 178 -8.79 36.23 -21.05
CA ILE A 178 -7.37 36.42 -21.34
C ILE A 178 -7.11 36.17 -22.81
N ASN A 179 -6.63 37.22 -23.48
CA ASN A 179 -6.10 37.09 -24.83
C ASN A 179 -4.58 36.84 -24.75
N LEU A 180 -4.16 35.66 -25.22
CA LEU A 180 -2.75 35.25 -25.20
C LEU A 180 -1.91 36.12 -26.13
N SER A 181 -2.48 36.57 -27.25
CA SER A 181 -1.80 37.38 -28.27
C SER A 181 -1.40 38.75 -27.75
N SER A 182 -2.25 39.39 -26.92
CA SER A 182 -1.94 40.69 -26.33
C SER A 182 -0.93 40.59 -25.18
N THR A 183 -0.92 39.45 -24.47
CA THR A 183 -0.08 39.22 -23.29
C THR A 183 1.36 38.85 -23.67
N LYS A 184 1.64 38.50 -24.94
CA LYS A 184 2.94 38.00 -25.42
C LYS A 184 3.49 36.87 -24.53
N ALA A 185 2.58 36.01 -24.04
CA ALA A 185 2.90 34.85 -23.22
C ALA A 185 2.65 33.58 -24.03
N THR A 186 3.64 32.69 -24.06
CA THR A 186 3.53 31.41 -24.76
C THR A 186 3.10 30.33 -23.77
N VAL A 187 1.97 29.68 -24.08
CA VAL A 187 1.41 28.57 -23.31
C VAL A 187 1.56 27.30 -24.13
N ASP A 188 2.21 26.28 -23.56
CA ASP A 188 2.44 25.01 -24.24
C ASP A 188 1.22 24.09 -24.09
N SER A 189 0.66 24.03 -22.89
CA SER A 189 -0.47 23.15 -22.59
C SER A 189 -1.24 23.59 -21.36
N THR A 190 -2.51 23.20 -21.29
CA THR A 190 -3.33 23.33 -20.08
C THR A 190 -3.82 21.96 -19.63
N LYS A 191 -3.95 21.78 -18.32
CA LYS A 191 -4.44 20.55 -17.70
C LYS A 191 -5.47 20.86 -16.64
N LEU A 192 -6.63 20.22 -16.73
CA LEU A 192 -7.67 20.33 -15.72
C LEU A 192 -7.24 19.64 -14.43
N VAL A 193 -7.41 20.33 -13.30
CA VAL A 193 -7.15 19.81 -11.96
C VAL A 193 -8.39 19.97 -11.09
N LYS A 194 -8.37 19.40 -9.88
CA LYS A 194 -9.49 19.56 -8.94
C LYS A 194 -9.67 21.06 -8.62
N ASN A 195 -10.85 21.58 -8.95
CA ASN A 195 -11.28 22.97 -8.72
C ASN A 195 -10.37 24.02 -9.42
N GLY A 196 -9.78 23.68 -10.56
CA GLY A 196 -8.91 24.64 -11.26
C GLY A 196 -8.26 24.11 -12.53
N VAL A 197 -7.32 24.91 -13.04
CA VAL A 197 -6.55 24.66 -14.26
C VAL A 197 -5.07 24.87 -13.99
N LEU A 198 -4.25 23.97 -14.52
CA LEU A 198 -2.80 24.04 -14.50
C LEU A 198 -2.33 24.45 -15.90
N ILE A 199 -1.57 25.53 -15.99
CA ILE A 199 -1.11 26.12 -17.24
C ILE A 199 0.41 25.94 -17.31
N ASN A 200 0.89 25.27 -18.36
CA ASN A 200 2.31 25.10 -18.63
C ASN A 200 2.77 26.19 -19.61
N CYS A 201 3.76 26.97 -19.22
CA CYS A 201 4.35 28.03 -20.04
C CYS A 201 5.73 27.57 -20.53
N SER A 202 6.09 28.01 -21.74
CA SER A 202 7.38 27.63 -22.33
C SER A 202 8.58 28.28 -21.61
N ASN A 203 8.36 29.46 -21.02
CA ASN A 203 9.40 30.29 -20.41
C ASN A 203 8.97 30.92 -19.07
N ALA A 204 9.93 31.17 -18.18
CA ALA A 204 9.71 31.86 -16.91
C ALA A 204 9.16 33.28 -17.08
N THR A 205 9.63 34.01 -18.10
CA THR A 205 9.15 35.37 -18.41
C THR A 205 7.69 35.38 -18.87
N SER A 206 7.26 34.35 -19.60
CA SER A 206 5.85 34.19 -19.99
C SER A 206 4.96 33.86 -18.79
N LEU A 207 5.49 33.08 -17.84
CA LEU A 207 4.78 32.75 -16.59
C LEU A 207 4.54 33.99 -15.74
N GLU A 208 5.53 34.85 -15.56
CA GLU A 208 5.39 36.08 -14.75
C GLU A 208 4.35 37.04 -15.36
N LYS A 209 4.42 37.27 -16.68
CA LYS A 209 3.42 38.08 -17.39
C LYS A 209 2.01 37.52 -17.25
N LEU A 210 1.87 36.20 -17.44
CA LEU A 210 0.58 35.54 -17.34
C LEU A 210 0.03 35.60 -15.91
N LYS A 211 0.89 35.42 -14.91
CA LYS A 211 0.56 35.56 -13.49
C LYS A 211 0.06 36.97 -13.18
N GLU A 212 0.78 38.01 -13.60
CA GLU A 212 0.33 39.39 -13.41
C GLU A 212 -1.01 39.68 -14.08
N CYS A 213 -1.20 39.25 -15.33
CA CYS A 213 -2.46 39.43 -16.05
C CYS A 213 -3.63 38.71 -15.36
N LEU A 214 -3.41 37.46 -14.94
CA LEU A 214 -4.38 36.67 -14.20
C LEU A 214 -4.73 37.32 -12.86
N THR A 215 -3.73 37.78 -12.11
CA THR A 215 -3.98 38.44 -10.82
C THR A 215 -4.72 39.76 -11.00
N LYS A 216 -4.40 40.55 -12.04
CA LYS A 216 -5.08 41.83 -12.33
C LYS A 216 -6.55 41.64 -12.76
N GLN A 217 -6.84 40.66 -13.61
CA GLN A 217 -8.19 40.47 -14.15
C GLN A 217 -9.08 39.56 -13.30
N LEU A 218 -8.49 38.60 -12.59
CA LEU A 218 -9.19 37.48 -11.96
C LEU A 218 -8.84 37.28 -10.48
N GLY A 219 -7.95 38.09 -9.90
CA GLY A 219 -7.44 37.92 -8.53
C GLY A 219 -8.50 37.94 -7.42
N ASN A 220 -9.68 38.51 -7.67
CA ASN A 220 -10.78 38.52 -6.71
C ASN A 220 -11.56 37.20 -6.65
N THR A 221 -11.58 36.43 -7.74
CA THR A 221 -12.39 35.21 -7.87
C THR A 221 -11.52 33.94 -7.85
N TYR A 222 -10.28 34.06 -8.31
CA TYR A 222 -9.38 32.93 -8.53
C TYR A 222 -8.04 33.14 -7.82
N SER A 223 -7.56 32.09 -7.17
CA SER A 223 -6.23 32.00 -6.58
C SER A 223 -5.23 31.55 -7.64
N VAL A 224 -4.26 32.42 -7.94
CA VAL A 224 -3.19 32.18 -8.91
C VAL A 224 -1.90 31.91 -8.13
N THR A 225 -1.40 30.69 -8.20
CA THR A 225 -0.25 30.24 -7.42
C THR A 225 0.74 29.45 -8.27
N GLU A 226 2.02 29.58 -7.97
CA GLU A 226 3.04 28.70 -8.55
C GLU A 226 3.15 27.43 -7.69
N PRO A 227 3.10 26.23 -8.30
CA PRO A 227 3.33 25.00 -7.58
C PRO A 227 4.72 25.01 -6.95
N LYS A 228 4.77 24.92 -5.61
CA LYS A 228 6.03 24.84 -4.88
C LYS A 228 6.71 23.51 -5.19
N LYS A 229 8.00 23.58 -5.53
CA LYS A 229 8.85 22.38 -5.57
C LYS A 229 8.92 21.81 -4.17
N LEU A 230 8.68 20.50 -4.04
CA LEU A 230 8.80 19.79 -2.78
C LEU A 230 10.22 19.25 -2.66
N ASN A 231 10.76 19.33 -1.45
CA ASN A 231 12.04 18.70 -1.14
C ASN A 231 11.89 17.17 -1.17
N PRO A 232 12.94 16.46 -1.60
CA PRO A 232 12.91 15.00 -1.65
C PRO A 232 12.74 14.40 -0.25
N ARG A 233 12.11 13.22 -0.21
CA ARG A 233 11.77 12.54 1.04
C ARG A 233 12.51 11.23 1.19
N LEU A 234 13.05 11.01 2.38
CA LEU A 234 13.77 9.82 2.80
C LEU A 234 13.01 9.12 3.92
N ILE A 235 13.12 7.80 3.98
CA ILE A 235 12.66 7.02 5.13
C ILE A 235 13.85 6.32 5.78
N ILE A 236 14.07 6.62 7.06
CA ILE A 236 15.02 5.92 7.92
C ILE A 236 14.26 4.81 8.64
N ARG A 237 14.71 3.57 8.48
CA ARG A 237 14.04 2.40 9.07
C ARG A 237 14.69 2.00 10.40
N GLY A 238 13.85 1.58 11.34
CA GLY A 238 14.31 0.89 12.55
C GLY A 238 14.91 1.79 13.63
N VAL A 239 14.54 3.08 13.69
CA VAL A 239 15.01 4.03 14.70
C VAL A 239 14.42 3.68 16.08
N ASN A 240 15.22 3.72 17.14
CA ASN A 240 14.73 3.46 18.51
C ASN A 240 13.93 4.66 19.05
N ALA A 241 12.87 4.40 19.83
CA ALA A 241 12.06 5.41 20.50
C ALA A 241 12.90 6.39 21.33
N ALA A 242 13.84 5.84 22.12
CA ALA A 242 14.70 6.62 23.01
C ALA A 242 15.64 7.58 22.26
N SER A 243 15.95 7.28 21.00
CA SER A 243 16.73 8.16 20.14
C SER A 243 15.88 9.27 19.53
N LEU A 244 14.57 9.09 19.42
CA LEU A 244 13.66 9.97 18.68
C LEU A 244 13.14 11.16 19.49
N GLU A 245 13.07 11.00 20.81
CA GLU A 245 12.61 12.03 21.76
C GLU A 245 13.69 13.06 22.08
N LYS A 246 14.97 12.70 21.89
CA LYS A 246 16.06 13.61 22.16
C LYS A 246 16.16 14.63 21.02
N THR A 247 16.15 15.91 21.37
CA THR A 247 16.54 17.05 20.51
C THR A 247 17.91 16.82 19.82
N SER A 248 18.74 15.98 20.43
CA SER A 248 20.03 15.51 19.87
C SER A 248 19.92 14.73 18.56
N PHE A 249 18.78 14.12 18.22
CA PHE A 249 18.63 13.37 16.97
C PHE A 249 18.65 14.27 15.74
N LEU A 250 17.87 15.36 15.81
CA LEU A 250 17.87 16.38 14.77
C LEU A 250 19.18 17.14 14.77
N GLN A 251 19.70 17.52 15.94
CA GLN A 251 21.02 18.14 16.01
C GLN A 251 22.09 17.26 15.39
N TYR A 252 22.16 15.95 15.67
CA TYR A 252 23.14 15.07 15.03
C TYR A 252 23.02 15.04 13.51
N LEU A 253 21.79 14.98 12.98
CA LEU A 253 21.54 15.01 11.54
C LEU A 253 21.91 16.37 10.90
N ILE A 254 21.65 17.47 11.61
CA ILE A 254 21.93 18.86 11.18
C ILE A 254 23.42 19.18 11.30
N THR A 255 24.08 18.83 12.41
CA THR A 255 25.52 19.06 12.65
C THR A 255 26.39 18.37 11.61
N VAL A 256 25.94 17.22 11.06
CA VAL A 256 26.69 16.50 10.04
C VAL A 256 26.51 17.13 8.64
N ASN A 257 25.45 17.92 8.40
CA ASN A 257 25.07 18.30 7.03
C ASN A 257 24.66 19.76 6.80
N GLU A 258 24.67 20.62 7.82
CA GLU A 258 24.36 22.07 7.76
C GLU A 258 23.06 22.46 7.02
N ASP A 259 22.12 21.52 6.87
CA ASP A 259 20.95 21.66 6.00
C ASP A 259 19.61 21.61 6.76
N ASP A 260 18.60 22.28 6.20
CA ASP A 260 17.20 22.27 6.66
C ASP A 260 16.58 20.88 6.53
N ILE A 261 16.63 20.09 7.61
CA ILE A 261 15.98 18.78 7.71
C ILE A 261 14.64 18.93 8.42
N LYS A 262 13.56 18.53 7.75
CA LYS A 262 12.20 18.54 8.31
C LYS A 262 11.69 17.13 8.54
N ILE A 263 11.28 16.80 9.77
CA ILE A 263 10.57 15.54 10.04
C ILE A 263 9.13 15.67 9.52
N VAL A 264 8.75 14.81 8.57
CA VAL A 264 7.40 14.79 8.00
C VAL A 264 6.49 13.87 8.81
N THR A 265 6.95 12.66 9.14
CA THR A 265 6.11 11.65 9.78
C THR A 265 6.96 10.65 10.56
N LYS A 266 6.40 10.14 11.66
CA LYS A 266 6.96 9.07 12.48
C LYS A 266 5.95 7.92 12.47
N VAL A 267 6.34 6.76 11.95
CA VAL A 267 5.49 5.56 11.90
C VAL A 267 6.04 4.52 12.86
N LYS A 268 5.26 4.13 13.87
CA LYS A 268 5.66 3.11 14.84
C LYS A 268 5.51 1.72 14.23
N PHE A 269 6.55 0.89 14.36
CA PHE A 269 6.55 -0.52 14.01
C PHE A 269 7.16 -1.33 15.15
N LYS A 270 6.30 -1.96 15.96
CA LYS A 270 6.67 -2.63 17.22
C LYS A 270 7.37 -1.64 18.17
N GLU A 271 8.61 -1.92 18.56
CA GLU A 271 9.46 -1.10 19.44
C GLU A 271 10.32 -0.09 18.66
N ARG A 272 10.26 -0.11 17.33
CA ARG A 272 11.05 0.77 16.45
C ARG A 272 10.16 1.74 15.71
N PHE A 273 10.76 2.78 15.18
CA PHE A 273 10.12 3.83 14.40
C PHE A 273 10.75 3.91 13.01
N ASN A 274 9.89 4.08 12.02
CA ASN A 274 10.29 4.51 10.70
C ASN A 274 10.06 6.02 10.62
N VAL A 275 11.10 6.78 10.28
CA VAL A 275 11.07 8.23 10.28
C VAL A 275 11.16 8.72 8.86
N VAL A 276 10.17 9.50 8.43
CA VAL A 276 10.16 10.14 7.12
C VAL A 276 10.69 11.56 7.27
N LEU A 277 11.76 11.86 6.55
CA LEU A 277 12.44 13.14 6.53
C LEU A 277 12.26 13.80 5.17
N GLU A 278 12.09 15.10 5.16
CA GLU A 278 12.19 15.96 3.97
C GLU A 278 13.50 16.73 4.09
N VAL A 279 14.35 16.60 3.06
CA VAL A 279 15.77 17.03 3.10
C VAL A 279 16.13 17.82 1.86
N SER A 280 17.23 18.57 1.92
CA SER A 280 17.79 19.26 0.74
C SER A 280 18.13 18.25 -0.38
N PRO A 281 18.07 18.64 -1.66
CA PRO A 281 18.50 17.78 -2.77
C PRO A 281 19.97 17.35 -2.72
N ALA A 282 20.85 18.17 -2.14
CA ALA A 282 22.27 17.85 -1.97
C ALA A 282 22.44 16.74 -0.94
N LEU A 283 21.84 16.91 0.25
CA LEU A 283 21.85 15.92 1.31
C LEU A 283 21.20 14.61 0.89
N TYR A 284 20.09 14.67 0.16
CA TYR A 284 19.42 13.49 -0.36
C TYR A 284 20.36 12.56 -1.12
N LYS A 285 21.15 13.12 -2.05
CA LYS A 285 22.10 12.33 -2.86
C LYS A 285 23.16 11.68 -1.97
N ALA A 286 23.81 12.49 -1.13
CA ALA A 286 24.86 12.02 -0.24
C ALA A 286 24.38 10.88 0.70
N VAL A 287 23.16 10.99 1.21
CA VAL A 287 22.60 10.00 2.14
C VAL A 287 22.13 8.73 1.42
N ILE A 288 21.52 8.87 0.24
CA ILE A 288 21.07 7.71 -0.57
C ILE A 288 22.25 6.91 -1.10
N GLU A 289 23.31 7.57 -1.57
CA GLU A 289 24.51 6.90 -2.06
C GLU A 289 25.19 6.08 -0.96
N ARG A 290 25.16 6.56 0.29
CA ARG A 290 25.64 5.81 1.46
C ARG A 290 24.73 4.64 1.85
N GLY A 291 23.42 4.75 1.65
CA GLY A 291 22.42 3.71 1.93
C GLY A 291 22.09 3.47 3.41
N PHE A 292 22.87 4.02 4.35
CA PHE A 292 22.64 3.94 5.79
C PHE A 292 23.18 5.15 6.54
N LEU A 293 22.70 5.37 7.77
CA LEU A 293 23.26 6.32 8.73
C LEU A 293 23.41 5.66 10.10
N TYR A 294 24.38 6.12 10.88
CA TYR A 294 24.47 5.77 12.29
C TYR A 294 23.65 6.75 13.12
N ILE A 295 22.80 6.22 13.99
CA ILE A 295 22.03 7.01 14.96
C ILE A 295 22.43 6.51 16.35
N GLY A 296 23.31 7.26 17.00
CA GLY A 296 24.05 6.74 18.16
C GLY A 296 24.91 5.55 17.74
N TRP A 297 24.71 4.40 18.39
CA TRP A 297 25.43 3.15 18.09
C TRP A 297 24.69 2.23 17.11
N LEU A 298 23.54 2.66 16.59
CA LEU A 298 22.68 1.84 15.74
C LEU A 298 22.88 2.18 14.26
N LYS A 299 23.16 1.17 13.43
CA LYS A 299 23.13 1.29 11.97
C LYS A 299 21.68 1.26 11.47
N CYS A 300 21.22 2.36 10.89
CA CYS A 300 19.87 2.51 10.35
C CYS A 300 19.90 2.61 8.83
N TYR A 301 19.14 1.75 8.16
CA TYR A 301 19.05 1.75 6.70
C TYR A 301 18.14 2.86 6.19
N ILE A 302 18.49 3.40 5.04
CA ILE A 302 17.80 4.52 4.41
C ILE A 302 17.35 4.10 3.03
N SER A 303 16.14 4.50 2.70
CA SER A 303 15.58 4.32 1.36
C SER A 303 14.80 5.56 0.94
N GLU A 304 14.62 5.70 -0.38
CA GLU A 304 13.73 6.72 -0.94
C GLU A 304 12.30 6.49 -0.44
N HIS A 305 11.67 7.54 0.09
CA HIS A 305 10.28 7.46 0.52
C HIS A 305 9.36 7.83 -0.64
N VAL A 306 8.72 6.82 -1.23
CA VAL A 306 7.70 7.01 -2.27
C VAL A 306 6.31 6.94 -1.63
N ASN A 307 5.56 8.04 -1.72
CA ASN A 307 4.15 8.02 -1.31
C ASN A 307 3.31 7.34 -2.40
N ILE A 308 2.99 6.06 -2.20
CA ILE A 308 2.15 5.31 -3.14
C ILE A 308 0.69 5.64 -2.85
N VAL A 309 0.13 6.61 -3.59
CA VAL A 309 -1.25 7.08 -3.40
C VAL A 309 -2.28 6.13 -4.01
N LYS A 310 -1.94 5.47 -5.14
CA LYS A 310 -2.82 4.50 -5.82
C LYS A 310 -1.98 3.39 -6.45
N TRP A 311 -2.38 2.15 -6.20
CA TRP A 311 -1.81 0.99 -6.86
C TRP A 311 -2.47 0.81 -8.22
N PHE A 312 -1.67 0.76 -9.30
CA PHE A 312 -2.18 0.70 -10.68
C PHE A 312 -3.08 -0.52 -10.94
N GLN A 313 -2.86 -1.61 -10.22
CA GLN A 313 -3.57 -2.88 -10.44
C GLN A 313 -4.88 -3.00 -9.63
N CYS A 314 -5.02 -2.29 -8.50
CA CYS A 314 -6.24 -2.29 -7.68
C CYS A 314 -7.38 -1.44 -8.28
N CYS A 315 -7.11 -0.64 -9.31
CA CYS A 315 -8.15 0.12 -10.00
C CYS A 315 -8.98 -0.73 -10.98
N LYS A 316 -8.59 -1.98 -11.29
CA LYS A 316 -9.33 -2.86 -12.20
C LYS A 316 -10.40 -3.74 -11.53
N ALA A 317 -10.27 -4.00 -10.23
CA ALA A 317 -11.21 -4.83 -9.48
C ALA A 317 -11.56 -4.09 -8.19
N GLY A 318 -12.76 -3.52 -8.10
CA GLY A 318 -13.21 -2.67 -7.00
C GLY A 318 -13.40 -3.38 -5.65
N GLN A 319 -12.42 -4.13 -5.16
CA GLN A 319 -12.41 -4.73 -3.82
C GLN A 319 -11.16 -4.29 -3.03
N SER A 320 -11.36 -4.12 -1.73
CA SER A 320 -10.62 -3.27 -0.80
C SER A 320 -9.13 -3.62 -0.62
N CYS A 321 -8.29 -2.63 -0.88
CA CYS A 321 -6.82 -2.63 -0.91
C CYS A 321 -6.12 -2.66 0.47
N TRP A 322 -6.77 -3.14 1.54
CA TRP A 322 -6.21 -3.04 2.90
C TRP A 322 -5.12 -4.07 3.22
N ARG A 323 -4.98 -5.14 2.43
CA ARG A 323 -4.13 -6.29 2.81
C ARG A 323 -2.65 -6.15 2.42
N PHE A 324 -2.30 -5.25 1.50
CA PHE A 324 -0.92 -5.15 0.96
C PHE A 324 -0.02 -4.14 1.66
N HIS A 325 -0.57 -3.12 2.36
CA HIS A 325 0.25 -2.17 3.12
C HIS A 325 1.06 -2.89 4.22
N GLN A 326 0.53 -3.98 4.79
CA GLN A 326 1.26 -4.79 5.78
C GLN A 326 2.45 -5.58 5.21
N LEU A 327 2.46 -5.90 3.91
CA LEU A 327 3.52 -6.72 3.30
C LEU A 327 4.78 -5.91 2.96
N TYR A 328 4.63 -4.63 2.58
CA TYR A 328 5.78 -3.75 2.33
C TYR A 328 6.49 -3.27 3.61
N THR A 329 5.80 -3.31 4.76
CA THR A 329 6.41 -3.11 6.09
C THR A 329 7.08 -4.37 6.66
N LYS A 330 6.94 -5.54 6.02
CA LYS A 330 7.44 -6.83 6.52
C LYS A 330 8.68 -7.37 5.77
N ARG A 331 9.36 -6.56 4.95
CA ARG A 331 10.68 -6.90 4.40
C ARG A 331 11.77 -6.04 5.03
#